data_AF-A0A0F9RZ06-F1
#
_entry.id   AF-A0A0F9RZ06-F1
#
_cell.length_a   1.000
_cell.length_b   1.000
_cell.length_c   1.000
_cell.angle_alpha   90.00
_cell.angle_beta   90.00
_cell.angle_gamma   90.00
#
_symmetry.space_group_name_H-M   'P 1'
#
loop_
_entity.id
_entity.type
_entity.pdbx_description
1 polymer ?
#
loop_
_entity_poly.entity_id
_entity_poly.type
_entity_poly.pdbx_seq_one_letter_code
_entity_poly.pdbx_strand_id
1 'polypeptide(L)'
;MDLIEKLNEYYDKGQLDSSEKKEFWLLVSNFKIKYEHVPKELADKFGEIKAKNTPWNLYSVRSGTLLGAITLLLGIIAWIWWFLFYIVTRSTPLTIFEIEYWMGFLLWMGFIFLIMEGPHELSHLITAYLCKIKFNGWGIYKFQPTWDIEYSSYMQSSFNKRALTHLIGTPINLFQYLLHLIITTFLNSNFWLLWIPFLLIYTWLIWKGVREGYGDLPRSYKELKRKKLHQEKM
;
A
#
# COMPACT_ATOMS: atom_id res chain seq x y z
N MET A 1 -22.51 -7.76 28.16
CA MET A 1 -22.19 -8.79 27.15
C MET A 1 -20.68 -8.91 27.09
N ASP A 2 -20.17 -10.12 27.30
CA ASP A 2 -18.72 -10.36 27.23
C ASP A 2 -18.24 -10.13 25.79
N LEU A 3 -17.04 -9.57 25.61
CA LEU A 3 -16.48 -9.33 24.28
C LEU A 3 -16.29 -10.65 23.52
N ILE A 4 -16.05 -11.75 24.23
CA ILE A 4 -15.90 -13.09 23.67
C ILE A 4 -17.25 -13.64 23.19
N GLU A 5 -18.31 -13.44 23.96
CA GLU A 5 -19.67 -13.85 23.62
C GLU A 5 -20.12 -13.16 22.31
N LYS A 6 -19.91 -11.84 22.20
CA LYS A 6 -20.21 -11.09 20.97
C LYS A 6 -19.39 -11.55 19.77
N LEU A 7 -18.14 -11.94 19.98
CA LEU A 7 -17.30 -12.48 18.91
C LEU A 7 -17.85 -13.83 18.40
N ASN A 8 -18.29 -14.71 19.31
CA ASN A 8 -18.88 -15.99 18.93
C ASN A 8 -20.18 -15.80 18.15
N GLU A 9 -21.02 -14.85 18.56
CA GLU A 9 -22.25 -14.49 17.81
C GLU A 9 -21.94 -14.13 16.34
N TYR A 10 -20.96 -13.24 16.12
CA TYR A 10 -20.54 -12.88 14.75
C TYR A 10 -19.89 -14.04 13.99
N TYR A 11 -19.17 -14.91 14.70
CA TYR A 11 -18.53 -16.09 14.12
C TYR A 11 -19.57 -17.08 13.57
N ASP A 12 -20.61 -17.35 14.37
CA ASP A 12 -21.70 -18.27 14.04
C ASP A 12 -22.60 -17.71 12.94
N LYS A 13 -22.86 -16.40 12.96
CA LYS A 13 -23.67 -15.72 11.93
C LYS A 13 -23.05 -15.77 10.53
N GLY A 14 -21.72 -15.72 10.44
CA GLY A 14 -21.00 -15.76 9.17
C GLY A 14 -21.02 -14.42 8.42
N GLN A 15 -22.06 -14.14 7.63
CA GLN A 15 -22.15 -12.87 6.89
C GLN A 15 -22.74 -11.75 7.75
N LEU A 16 -22.04 -10.62 7.76
CA LEU A 16 -22.39 -9.43 8.55
C LEU A 16 -22.93 -8.33 7.64
N ASP A 17 -23.97 -7.65 8.09
CA ASP A 17 -24.48 -6.46 7.42
C ASP A 17 -23.56 -5.24 7.64
N SER A 18 -23.93 -4.08 7.09
CA SER A 18 -23.11 -2.86 7.18
C SER A 18 -22.98 -2.29 8.61
N SER A 19 -24.02 -2.43 9.44
CA SER A 19 -23.99 -1.98 10.83
C SER A 19 -23.12 -2.93 11.67
N GLU A 20 -23.34 -4.22 11.50
CA GLU A 20 -22.60 -5.28 12.20
C GLU A 20 -21.13 -5.27 11.86
N LYS A 21 -20.76 -5.00 10.60
CA LYS A 21 -19.37 -4.79 10.20
C LYS A 21 -18.73 -3.65 10.99
N LYS A 22 -19.42 -2.53 11.21
CA LYS A 22 -18.88 -1.42 12.01
C LYS A 22 -18.66 -1.85 13.45
N GLU A 23 -19.63 -2.53 14.05
CA GLU A 23 -19.52 -3.03 15.42
C GLU A 23 -18.43 -4.09 15.58
N PHE A 24 -18.29 -5.00 14.62
CA PHE A 24 -17.22 -5.98 14.55
C PHE A 24 -15.84 -5.31 14.54
N TRP A 25 -15.63 -4.27 13.74
CA TRP A 25 -14.34 -3.56 13.72
C TRP A 25 -14.05 -2.79 15.02
N LEU A 26 -15.08 -2.31 15.72
CA LEU A 26 -14.94 -1.76 17.07
C LEU A 26 -14.53 -2.83 18.07
N LEU A 27 -15.18 -4.00 18.03
CA LEU A 27 -14.85 -5.16 18.85
C LEU A 27 -13.38 -5.57 18.66
N VAL A 28 -12.95 -5.75 17.42
CA VAL A 28 -11.56 -6.06 17.06
C VAL A 28 -10.58 -5.02 17.62
N SER A 29 -10.92 -3.73 17.50
CA SER A 29 -10.07 -2.66 18.04
C SER A 29 -9.93 -2.74 19.55
N ASN A 30 -11.01 -3.06 20.27
CA ASN A 30 -11.00 -3.22 21.73
C ASN A 30 -10.13 -4.41 22.16
N PHE A 31 -10.27 -5.57 21.50
CA PHE A 31 -9.39 -6.72 21.75
C PHE A 31 -7.93 -6.38 21.50
N LYS A 32 -7.66 -5.66 20.41
CA LYS A 32 -6.29 -5.28 20.06
C LYS A 32 -5.68 -4.35 21.11
N ILE A 33 -6.43 -3.36 21.59
CA ILE A 33 -6.01 -2.46 22.67
C ILE A 33 -5.82 -3.21 23.98
N LYS A 34 -6.62 -4.25 24.26
CA LYS A 34 -6.52 -5.01 25.51
C LYS A 34 -5.30 -5.92 25.56
N TYR A 35 -5.05 -6.68 24.49
CA TYR A 35 -4.10 -7.79 24.55
C TYR A 35 -2.76 -7.54 23.84
N GLU A 36 -2.59 -6.43 23.10
CA GLU A 36 -1.53 -6.20 22.10
C GLU A 36 -1.34 -7.40 21.15
N HIS A 37 -0.80 -8.50 21.64
CA HIS A 37 -0.75 -9.81 20.99
C HIS A 37 -2.02 -10.61 21.30
N VAL A 38 -3.05 -10.46 20.45
CA VAL A 38 -4.32 -11.19 20.63
C VAL A 38 -4.07 -12.70 20.60
N PRO A 39 -4.62 -13.49 21.54
CA PRO A 39 -4.48 -14.94 21.56
C PRO A 39 -4.85 -15.57 20.22
N LYS A 40 -4.09 -16.59 19.80
CA LYS A 40 -4.22 -17.21 18.48
C LYS A 40 -5.65 -17.66 18.16
N GLU A 41 -6.32 -18.32 19.09
CA GLU A 41 -7.69 -18.80 18.91
C GLU A 41 -8.68 -17.67 18.57
N LEU A 42 -8.56 -16.51 19.22
CA LEU A 42 -9.39 -15.35 18.95
C LEU A 42 -9.00 -14.67 17.63
N ALA A 43 -7.69 -14.60 17.35
CA ALA A 43 -7.15 -14.06 16.11
C ALA A 43 -7.61 -14.86 14.87
N ASP A 44 -7.66 -16.19 14.99
CA ASP A 44 -8.15 -17.10 13.95
C ASP A 44 -9.65 -16.87 13.68
N LYS A 45 -10.47 -16.75 14.74
CA LYS A 45 -11.90 -16.39 14.61
C LYS A 45 -12.12 -15.05 13.88
N PHE A 46 -11.34 -14.03 14.22
CA PHE A 46 -11.39 -12.74 13.50
C PHE A 46 -11.02 -12.90 12.01
N GLY A 47 -10.03 -13.74 11.71
CA GLY A 47 -9.61 -14.06 10.35
C GLY A 47 -10.72 -14.71 9.53
N GLU A 48 -11.40 -15.70 10.10
CA GLU A 48 -12.50 -16.40 9.42
C GLU A 48 -13.70 -15.50 9.17
N ILE A 49 -14.10 -14.68 10.16
CA ILE A 49 -15.18 -13.70 9.97
C ILE A 49 -14.81 -12.71 8.86
N LYS A 50 -13.58 -12.18 8.86
CA LYS A 50 -13.10 -11.28 7.79
C LYS A 50 -13.15 -11.99 6.43
N ALA A 51 -12.68 -13.22 6.34
CA ALA A 51 -12.64 -13.97 5.08
C ALA A 51 -14.04 -14.18 4.48
N LYS A 52 -15.02 -14.60 5.30
CA LYS A 52 -16.44 -14.76 4.89
C LYS A 52 -17.09 -13.45 4.41
N ASN A 53 -16.54 -12.31 4.82
CA ASN A 53 -17.05 -10.98 4.54
C ASN A 53 -16.21 -10.19 3.52
N THR A 54 -15.18 -10.80 2.92
CA THR A 54 -14.33 -10.17 1.91
C THR A 54 -14.87 -10.50 0.51
N PRO A 55 -15.29 -9.50 -0.29
CA PRO A 55 -16.14 -9.74 -1.47
C PRO A 55 -15.39 -10.00 -2.78
N TRP A 56 -14.06 -10.20 -2.78
CA TRP A 56 -13.29 -10.28 -4.02
C TRP A 56 -12.50 -11.59 -4.16
N ASN A 57 -12.29 -11.99 -5.41
CA ASN A 57 -11.47 -13.15 -5.75
C ASN A 57 -10.01 -12.88 -5.38
N LEU A 58 -9.41 -13.81 -4.66
CA LEU A 58 -8.00 -13.77 -4.28
C LEU A 58 -7.19 -14.67 -5.21
N TYR A 59 -6.08 -14.14 -5.69
CA TYR A 59 -5.05 -14.85 -6.42
C TYR A 59 -3.88 -15.18 -5.48
N SER A 60 -3.10 -16.20 -5.84
CA SER A 60 -1.97 -16.64 -5.01
C SER A 60 -0.95 -15.51 -4.79
N VAL A 61 -0.38 -15.42 -3.58
CA VAL A 61 0.67 -14.42 -3.26
C VAL A 61 1.80 -14.46 -4.29
N ARG A 62 2.24 -15.67 -4.66
CA ARG A 62 3.29 -15.91 -5.66
C ARG A 62 3.01 -15.26 -7.01
N SER A 63 1.78 -15.36 -7.51
CA SER A 63 1.40 -14.74 -8.79
C SER A 63 1.47 -13.21 -8.73
N GLY A 64 1.09 -12.61 -7.61
CA GLY A 64 1.17 -11.16 -7.41
C GLY A 64 2.61 -10.69 -7.27
N THR A 65 3.45 -11.48 -6.58
CA THR A 65 4.88 -11.16 -6.43
C THR A 65 5.57 -11.24 -7.78
N LEU A 66 5.25 -12.26 -8.58
CA LEU A 66 5.78 -12.40 -9.94
C LEU A 66 5.32 -11.23 -10.83
N LEU A 67 4.04 -10.87 -10.78
CA LEU A 67 3.52 -9.72 -11.52
C LEU A 67 4.24 -8.44 -11.13
N GLY A 68 4.36 -8.15 -9.83
CA GLY A 68 5.10 -6.98 -9.33
C GLY A 68 6.56 -6.96 -9.77
N ALA A 69 7.25 -8.11 -9.74
CA ALA A 69 8.63 -8.24 -10.20
C ALA A 69 8.77 -8.03 -11.72
N ILE A 70 7.86 -8.59 -12.52
CA ILE A 70 7.85 -8.39 -13.98
C ILE A 70 7.59 -6.91 -14.31
N THR A 71 6.59 -6.29 -13.66
CA THR A 71 6.28 -4.87 -13.89
C THR A 71 7.45 -3.97 -13.52
N LEU A 72 8.13 -4.25 -12.39
CA LEU A 72 9.35 -3.53 -12.01
C LEU A 72 10.46 -3.70 -13.06
N LEU A 73 10.71 -4.92 -13.52
CA LEU A 73 11.73 -5.22 -14.53
C LEU A 73 11.43 -4.52 -15.87
N LEU A 74 10.20 -4.61 -16.35
CA LEU A 74 9.76 -3.93 -17.58
C LEU A 74 9.90 -2.41 -17.46
N GLY A 75 9.59 -1.86 -16.29
CA GLY A 75 9.79 -0.45 -15.98
C GLY A 75 11.26 -0.04 -16.03
N ILE A 76 12.16 -0.82 -15.42
CA ILE A 76 13.62 -0.59 -15.48
C ILE A 76 14.13 -0.67 -16.92
N ILE A 77 13.71 -1.68 -17.68
CA ILE A 77 14.11 -1.85 -19.09
C ILE A 77 13.65 -0.66 -19.94
N ALA A 78 12.38 -0.26 -19.82
CA ALA A 78 11.84 0.89 -20.54
C ALA A 78 12.62 2.17 -20.21
N TRP A 79 13.00 2.32 -18.94
CA TRP A 79 13.76 3.47 -18.46
C TRP A 79 15.20 3.50 -18.99
N ILE A 80 15.91 2.36 -18.97
CA ILE A 80 17.26 2.25 -19.55
C ILE A 80 17.22 2.50 -21.05
N TRP A 81 16.27 1.87 -21.76
CA TRP A 81 16.12 2.03 -23.20
C TRP A 81 15.89 3.50 -23.58
N TRP A 82 15.04 4.19 -22.83
CA TRP A 82 14.83 5.63 -23.02
C TRP A 82 16.10 6.45 -22.76
N PHE A 83 16.81 6.20 -21.66
CA PHE A 83 18.04 6.93 -21.34
C PHE A 83 19.07 6.80 -22.47
N LEU A 84 19.23 5.59 -23.02
CA LEU A 84 20.09 5.34 -24.18
C LEU A 84 19.56 6.04 -25.44
N PHE A 85 18.26 5.97 -25.71
CA PHE A 85 17.64 6.65 -26.84
C PHE A 85 17.86 8.17 -26.77
N TYR A 86 17.62 8.79 -25.61
CA TYR A 86 17.84 10.21 -25.37
C TYR A 86 19.29 10.62 -25.64
N ILE A 87 20.27 9.85 -25.16
CA ILE A 87 21.70 10.12 -25.43
C ILE A 87 21.99 10.11 -26.92
N VAL A 88 21.42 9.16 -27.67
CA VAL A 88 21.62 9.02 -29.12
C VAL A 88 20.95 10.17 -29.88
N THR A 89 19.69 10.49 -29.58
CA THR A 89 18.90 11.49 -30.33
C THR A 89 19.25 12.94 -30.03
N ARG A 90 19.96 13.22 -28.92
CA ARG A 90 20.43 14.57 -28.58
C ARG A 90 21.36 15.18 -29.65
N SER A 91 21.84 14.38 -30.60
CA SER A 91 22.75 14.79 -31.66
C SER A 91 22.09 15.06 -33.04
N THR A 92 20.75 15.01 -33.16
CA THR A 92 20.03 15.21 -34.44
C THR A 92 19.19 16.50 -34.52
N PRO A 93 19.48 17.50 -35.38
CA PRO A 93 19.05 18.90 -35.15
C PRO A 93 17.58 19.30 -35.31
N LEU A 94 16.64 18.46 -35.76
CA LEU A 94 15.28 18.91 -36.12
C LEU A 94 14.22 17.96 -35.57
N THR A 95 13.21 18.52 -34.89
CA THR A 95 12.07 17.88 -34.16
C THR A 95 12.29 17.45 -32.71
N ILE A 96 13.49 17.68 -32.16
CA ILE A 96 13.92 17.29 -30.81
C ILE A 96 12.94 17.72 -29.70
N PHE A 97 12.50 18.97 -29.65
CA PHE A 97 11.86 19.51 -28.43
C PHE A 97 10.47 18.92 -28.15
N GLU A 98 9.65 18.73 -29.18
CA GLU A 98 8.27 18.21 -29.02
C GLU A 98 8.28 16.69 -28.83
N ILE A 99 9.14 15.96 -29.54
CA ILE A 99 9.29 14.51 -29.38
C ILE A 99 9.90 14.19 -28.01
N GLU A 100 10.90 14.93 -27.55
CA GLU A 100 11.49 14.76 -26.21
C GLU A 100 10.49 15.06 -25.09
N TYR A 101 9.65 16.07 -25.26
CA TYR A 101 8.63 16.44 -24.27
C TYR A 101 7.50 15.40 -24.22
N TRP A 102 6.97 14.96 -25.37
CA TRP A 102 5.89 13.96 -25.42
C TRP A 102 6.36 12.56 -25.03
N MET A 103 7.56 12.15 -25.44
CA MET A 103 8.14 10.88 -24.98
C MET A 103 8.48 10.93 -23.49
N GLY A 104 9.06 12.04 -23.00
CA GLY A 104 9.29 12.27 -21.58
C GLY A 104 8.00 12.23 -20.76
N PHE A 105 6.91 12.80 -21.27
CA PHE A 105 5.58 12.75 -20.66
C PHE A 105 4.96 11.34 -20.65
N LEU A 106 5.03 10.59 -21.75
CA LEU A 106 4.50 9.22 -21.83
C LEU A 106 5.30 8.25 -20.94
N LEU A 107 6.60 8.45 -20.80
CA LEU A 107 7.45 7.71 -19.84
C LEU A 107 7.22 8.15 -18.41
N TRP A 108 6.96 9.43 -18.17
CA TRP A 108 6.55 9.92 -16.85
C TRP A 108 5.23 9.28 -16.42
N MET A 109 4.27 9.17 -17.33
CA MET A 109 3.02 8.42 -17.12
C MET A 109 3.30 6.92 -16.91
N GLY A 110 4.14 6.29 -17.74
CA GLY A 110 4.51 4.89 -17.58
C GLY A 110 5.25 4.59 -16.27
N PHE A 111 6.14 5.48 -15.84
CA PHE A 111 6.87 5.41 -14.57
C PHE A 111 5.90 5.53 -13.40
N ILE A 112 5.00 6.52 -13.42
CA ILE A 112 3.99 6.73 -12.37
C ILE A 112 3.03 5.54 -12.26
N PHE A 113 2.56 4.98 -13.38
CA PHE A 113 1.54 3.94 -13.32
C PHE A 113 2.10 2.52 -13.16
N LEU A 114 3.29 2.20 -13.70
CA LEU A 114 3.85 0.84 -13.67
C LEU A 114 4.91 0.66 -12.56
N ILE A 115 5.75 1.66 -12.31
CA ILE A 115 6.88 1.55 -11.37
C ILE A 115 6.52 2.01 -9.97
N MET A 116 5.34 2.58 -9.72
CA MET A 116 5.02 3.09 -8.37
C MET A 116 4.16 2.13 -7.58
N GLU A 117 3.09 1.61 -8.18
CA GLU A 117 2.24 0.63 -7.52
C GLU A 117 3.01 -0.67 -7.23
N GLY A 118 3.90 -1.12 -8.13
CA GLY A 118 4.67 -2.35 -7.94
C GLY A 118 5.59 -2.33 -6.70
N PRO A 119 6.55 -1.41 -6.61
CA PRO A 119 7.45 -1.24 -5.46
C PRO A 119 6.74 -0.82 -4.17
N HIS A 120 5.68 -0.01 -4.25
CA HIS A 120 4.82 0.29 -3.10
C HIS A 120 4.25 -0.98 -2.49
N GLU A 121 3.51 -1.76 -3.29
CA GLU A 121 2.88 -3.01 -2.87
C GLU A 121 3.95 -4.06 -2.47
N LEU A 122 5.07 -4.13 -3.19
CA LEU A 122 6.17 -5.03 -2.86
C LEU A 122 6.83 -4.67 -1.52
N SER A 123 6.94 -3.38 -1.20
CA SER A 123 7.49 -2.92 0.08
C SER A 123 6.61 -3.35 1.26
N HIS A 124 5.29 -3.31 1.10
CA HIS A 124 4.35 -3.86 2.07
C HIS A 124 4.54 -5.36 2.24
N LEU A 125 4.67 -6.11 1.13
CA LEU A 125 4.89 -7.56 1.16
C LEU A 125 6.19 -7.92 1.91
N ILE A 126 7.31 -7.27 1.56
CA ILE A 126 8.62 -7.50 2.19
C ILE A 126 8.56 -7.15 3.68
N THR A 127 8.01 -5.99 4.02
CA THR A 127 7.96 -5.51 5.41
C THR A 127 7.07 -6.39 6.28
N ALA A 128 5.92 -6.80 5.75
CA ALA A 128 5.03 -7.74 6.43
C ALA A 128 5.73 -9.08 6.67
N TYR A 129 6.45 -9.62 5.67
CA TYR A 129 7.24 -10.85 5.83
C TYR A 129 8.28 -10.71 6.97
N LEU A 130 9.05 -9.62 7.00
CA LEU A 130 10.00 -9.32 8.09
C LEU A 130 9.29 -9.17 9.44
N CYS A 131 8.08 -8.61 9.44
CA CYS A 131 7.24 -8.47 10.62
C CYS A 131 6.51 -9.77 11.03
N LYS A 132 6.66 -10.86 10.27
CA LYS A 132 5.92 -12.13 10.41
C LYS A 132 4.40 -11.97 10.27
N ILE A 133 3.96 -11.00 9.48
CA ILE A 133 2.57 -10.81 9.06
C ILE A 133 2.42 -11.48 7.68
N LYS A 134 1.46 -12.38 7.57
CA LYS A 134 1.21 -13.19 6.38
C LYS A 134 0.12 -12.56 5.51
N PHE A 135 0.05 -13.02 4.27
CA PHE A 135 -1.01 -12.67 3.32
C PHE A 135 -1.70 -13.94 2.82
N ASN A 136 -3.01 -13.86 2.62
CA ASN A 136 -3.80 -14.92 2.00
C ASN A 136 -3.62 -14.94 0.48
N GLY A 137 -3.40 -13.76 -0.11
CA GLY A 137 -3.34 -13.58 -1.55
C GLY A 137 -3.30 -12.11 -1.93
N TRP A 138 -3.55 -11.83 -3.20
CA TRP A 138 -3.75 -10.49 -3.72
C TRP A 138 -5.00 -10.44 -4.60
N GLY A 139 -5.56 -9.26 -4.80
CA GLY A 139 -6.72 -9.05 -5.66
C GLY A 139 -6.76 -7.62 -6.20
N ILE A 140 -7.78 -7.32 -6.98
CA ILE A 140 -8.05 -5.96 -7.47
C ILE A 140 -9.23 -5.41 -6.69
N TYR A 141 -9.00 -4.34 -5.93
CA TYR A 141 -10.04 -3.63 -5.21
C TYR A 141 -10.12 -2.19 -5.72
N LYS A 142 -11.31 -1.78 -6.21
CA LYS A 142 -11.52 -0.44 -6.79
C LYS A 142 -10.45 -0.05 -7.82
N PHE A 143 -10.12 -0.98 -8.72
CA PHE A 143 -9.10 -0.84 -9.78
C PHE A 143 -7.64 -0.74 -9.30
N GLN A 144 -7.36 -1.00 -8.02
CA GLN A 144 -6.00 -1.04 -7.48
C GLN A 144 -5.62 -2.47 -7.09
N PRO A 145 -4.43 -2.96 -7.47
CA PRO A 145 -3.90 -4.20 -6.91
C PRO A 145 -3.72 -4.02 -5.41
N THR A 146 -4.11 -5.01 -4.61
CA THR A 146 -3.97 -4.94 -3.15
C THR A 146 -3.69 -6.32 -2.56
N TRP A 147 -2.85 -6.36 -1.53
CA TRP A 147 -2.60 -7.57 -0.76
C TRP A 147 -3.67 -7.81 0.29
N ASP A 148 -4.21 -9.04 0.34
CA ASP A 148 -5.09 -9.45 1.43
C ASP A 148 -4.29 -10.01 2.61
N ILE A 149 -4.19 -9.23 3.67
CA ILE A 149 -3.50 -9.61 4.90
C ILE A 149 -4.24 -10.75 5.61
N GLU A 150 -3.51 -11.81 5.97
CA GLU A 150 -4.00 -12.89 6.83
C GLU A 150 -4.23 -12.31 8.24
N TYR A 151 -5.50 -12.11 8.58
CA TYR A 151 -5.87 -11.28 9.72
C TYR A 151 -5.43 -11.86 11.07
N SER A 152 -5.31 -13.18 11.19
CA SER A 152 -4.84 -13.81 12.42
C SER A 152 -3.40 -13.39 12.74
N SER A 153 -2.48 -13.57 11.78
CA SER A 153 -1.09 -13.12 11.91
C SER A 153 -0.98 -11.61 12.20
N TYR A 154 -1.86 -10.81 11.60
CA TYR A 154 -1.94 -9.37 11.81
C TYR A 154 -2.42 -8.98 13.21
N MET A 155 -3.37 -9.72 13.77
CA MET A 155 -3.87 -9.51 15.13
C MET A 155 -2.88 -9.94 16.20
N GLN A 156 -2.06 -10.97 15.91
CA GLN A 156 -0.98 -11.44 16.78
C GLN A 156 0.28 -10.57 16.75
N SER A 157 0.47 -9.73 15.72
CA SER A 157 1.68 -8.89 15.59
C SER A 157 1.62 -7.63 16.47
N SER A 158 2.74 -7.10 16.97
CA SER A 158 2.75 -5.89 17.82
C SER A 158 2.24 -4.64 17.10
N PHE A 159 1.88 -3.60 17.85
CA PHE A 159 1.43 -2.33 17.24
C PHE A 159 2.48 -1.72 16.31
N ASN A 160 3.75 -1.72 16.71
CA ASN A 160 4.84 -1.16 15.92
C ASN A 160 5.00 -1.89 14.58
N LYS A 161 4.92 -3.23 14.57
CA LYS A 161 5.06 -4.04 13.36
C LYS A 161 3.92 -3.77 12.38
N ARG A 162 2.68 -3.66 12.88
CA ARG A 162 1.51 -3.28 12.07
C ARG A 162 1.64 -1.87 11.52
N ALA A 163 2.03 -0.92 12.37
CA ALA A 163 2.22 0.48 11.98
C ALA A 163 3.30 0.62 10.90
N LEU A 164 4.42 -0.10 11.04
CA LEU A 164 5.50 -0.12 10.05
C LEU A 164 5.04 -0.74 8.73
N THR A 165 4.32 -1.87 8.80
CA THR A 165 3.77 -2.53 7.60
C THR A 165 2.84 -1.61 6.83
N HIS A 166 2.01 -0.80 7.50
CA HIS A 166 1.19 0.21 6.81
C HIS A 166 1.97 1.43 6.38
N LEU A 167 3.05 1.81 7.06
CA LEU A 167 3.77 3.04 6.77
C LEU A 167 4.69 2.93 5.57
N ILE A 168 5.32 1.76 5.35
CA ILE A 168 6.48 1.60 4.47
C ILE A 168 6.25 1.98 3.01
N GLY A 169 5.02 1.84 2.50
CA GLY A 169 4.69 2.21 1.13
C GLY A 169 4.83 3.72 0.87
N THR A 170 4.59 4.54 1.90
CA THR A 170 4.70 6.02 1.81
C THR A 170 6.14 6.52 1.58
N PRO A 171 7.16 6.18 2.41
CA PRO A 171 8.53 6.62 2.16
C PRO A 171 9.13 5.99 0.90
N ILE A 172 8.71 4.78 0.49
CA ILE A 172 9.15 4.19 -0.78
C ILE A 172 8.63 5.01 -1.96
N ASN A 173 7.35 5.36 -1.99
CA ASN A 173 6.80 6.25 -3.01
C ASN A 173 7.53 7.60 -3.02
N LEU A 174 7.72 8.21 -1.86
CA LEU A 174 8.43 9.49 -1.75
C LEU A 174 9.86 9.40 -2.30
N PHE A 175 10.61 8.35 -1.93
CA PHE A 175 11.95 8.13 -2.42
C PHE A 175 11.98 7.97 -3.95
N GLN A 176 11.04 7.21 -4.51
CA GLN A 176 10.93 7.04 -5.96
C GLN A 176 10.63 8.35 -6.69
N TYR A 177 9.74 9.18 -6.15
CA TYR A 177 9.46 10.52 -6.71
C TYR A 177 10.70 11.40 -6.69
N LEU A 178 11.42 11.44 -5.56
CA LEU A 178 12.63 12.24 -5.44
C LEU A 178 13.73 11.76 -6.38
N LEU A 179 13.93 10.44 -6.49
CA LEU A 179 14.90 9.86 -7.40
C LEU A 179 14.56 10.21 -8.87
N HIS A 180 13.30 10.07 -9.26
CA HIS A 180 12.88 10.40 -10.62
C HIS A 180 13.00 11.90 -10.90
N LEU A 181 12.68 12.76 -9.93
CA LEU A 181 12.87 14.21 -10.03
C LEU A 181 14.35 14.57 -10.26
N ILE A 182 15.25 13.99 -9.47
CA ILE A 182 16.69 14.21 -9.60
C ILE A 182 17.16 13.83 -11.00
N ILE A 183 16.78 12.65 -11.49
CA ILE A 183 17.27 12.16 -12.78
C ILE A 183 16.67 12.95 -13.94
N THR A 184 15.35 13.22 -13.93
CA THR A 184 14.70 14.01 -14.99
C THR A 184 15.24 15.43 -15.06
N THR A 185 15.52 16.05 -13.91
CA THR A 185 16.13 17.40 -13.83
C THR A 185 17.58 17.39 -14.32
N PHE A 186 18.35 16.34 -14.01
CA PHE A 186 19.71 16.18 -14.52
C PHE A 186 19.75 16.07 -16.06
N LEU A 187 18.75 15.41 -16.65
CA LEU A 187 18.67 15.19 -18.09
C LEU A 187 18.17 16.42 -18.84
N ASN A 188 17.21 17.16 -18.26
CA ASN A 188 16.73 18.41 -18.81
C ASN A 188 16.33 19.36 -17.66
N SER A 189 17.00 20.50 -17.58
CA SER A 189 16.80 21.51 -16.53
C SER A 189 15.43 22.19 -16.57
N ASN A 190 14.56 21.89 -17.54
CA ASN A 190 13.19 22.38 -17.60
C ASN A 190 12.15 21.33 -17.15
N PHE A 191 12.53 20.06 -16.99
CA PHE A 191 11.60 19.00 -16.59
C PHE A 191 11.11 19.13 -15.14
N TRP A 192 11.80 19.85 -14.26
CA TRP A 192 11.30 20.16 -12.92
C TRP A 192 9.96 20.90 -12.94
N LEU A 193 9.63 21.63 -14.02
CA LEU A 193 8.33 22.32 -14.15
C LEU A 193 7.16 21.33 -14.21
N LEU A 194 7.36 20.13 -14.76
CA LEU A 194 6.37 19.05 -14.78
C LEU A 194 6.10 18.48 -13.37
N TRP A 195 7.03 18.69 -12.43
CA TRP A 195 6.90 18.21 -11.07
C TRP A 195 6.05 19.10 -10.18
N ILE A 196 5.89 20.39 -10.50
CA ILE A 196 5.01 21.30 -9.74
C ILE A 196 3.57 20.76 -9.67
N PRO A 197 2.86 20.52 -10.80
CA PRO A 197 1.50 20.00 -10.74
C PRO A 197 1.44 18.62 -10.09
N PHE A 198 2.47 17.80 -10.28
CA PHE A 198 2.56 16.48 -9.66
C PHE A 198 2.62 16.55 -8.13
N LEU A 199 3.55 17.34 -7.58
CA LEU A 199 3.70 17.53 -6.15
C LEU A 199 2.42 18.10 -5.54
N LEU A 200 1.73 19.00 -6.24
CA LEU A 200 0.42 19.51 -5.80
C LEU A 200 -0.64 18.39 -5.74
N ILE A 201 -0.76 17.57 -6.80
CA ILE A 201 -1.70 16.43 -6.83
C ILE A 201 -1.34 15.42 -5.74
N TYR A 202 -0.07 15.06 -5.59
CA TYR A 202 0.40 14.09 -4.61
C TYR A 202 0.15 14.56 -3.17
N THR A 203 0.46 15.83 -2.88
CA THR A 203 0.21 16.44 -1.57
C THR A 203 -1.29 16.51 -1.30
N TRP A 204 -2.10 16.83 -2.30
CA TRP A 204 -3.57 16.79 -2.19
C TRP A 204 -4.10 15.38 -1.94
N LEU A 205 -3.56 14.35 -2.61
CA LEU A 205 -3.93 12.95 -2.39
C LEU A 205 -3.56 12.48 -0.98
N ILE A 206 -2.37 12.83 -0.49
CA ILE A 206 -1.97 12.57 0.90
C ILE A 206 -2.93 13.25 1.86
N TRP A 207 -3.19 14.55 1.68
CA TRP A 207 -4.07 15.32 2.55
C TRP A 207 -5.49 14.75 2.56
N LYS A 208 -6.03 14.42 1.38
CA LYS A 208 -7.35 13.79 1.24
C LYS A 208 -7.40 12.43 1.92
N GLY A 209 -6.40 11.57 1.68
CA GLY A 209 -6.30 10.26 2.34
C GLY A 209 -6.25 10.40 3.86
N VAL A 210 -5.46 11.35 4.38
CA VAL A 210 -5.40 11.67 5.81
C VAL A 210 -6.75 12.11 6.36
N ARG A 211 -7.42 13.04 5.67
CA ARG A 211 -8.73 13.57 6.09
C ARG A 211 -9.83 12.52 6.07
N GLU A 212 -9.86 11.67 5.05
CA GLU A 212 -10.87 10.62 4.88
C GLU A 212 -10.53 9.34 5.67
N GLY A 213 -9.32 9.25 6.24
CA GLY A 213 -8.89 8.13 7.06
C GLY A 213 -8.56 6.86 6.28
N TYR A 214 -8.29 6.99 4.98
CA TYR A 214 -7.87 5.94 4.06
C TYR A 214 -6.38 6.09 3.69
N GLY A 215 -5.74 4.99 3.32
CA GLY A 215 -4.31 4.94 3.00
C GLY A 215 -3.40 4.62 4.19
N ASP A 216 -2.12 4.58 3.89
CA ASP A 216 -1.02 4.12 4.75
C ASP A 216 -0.84 4.94 6.02
N LEU A 217 -0.74 6.26 5.88
CA LEU A 217 -0.47 7.18 6.99
C LEU A 217 -1.56 7.11 8.07
N PRO A 218 -2.87 7.23 7.76
CA PRO A 218 -3.92 7.09 8.76
C PRO A 218 -3.97 5.71 9.41
N ARG A 219 -3.68 4.64 8.66
CA ARG A 219 -3.65 3.28 9.21
C ARG A 219 -2.49 3.13 10.19
N SER A 220 -1.29 3.58 9.83
CA SER A 220 -0.14 3.58 10.73
C SER A 220 -0.41 4.40 11.99
N TYR A 221 -0.94 5.62 11.85
CA TYR A 221 -1.32 6.46 12.99
C TYR A 221 -2.37 5.80 13.89
N LYS A 222 -3.39 5.14 13.32
CA LYS A 222 -4.39 4.38 14.10
C LYS A 222 -3.73 3.29 14.94
N GLU A 223 -2.74 2.56 14.41
CA GLU A 223 -2.02 1.54 15.17
C GLU A 223 -1.19 2.15 16.31
N LEU A 224 -0.51 3.26 16.08
CA LEU A 224 0.24 3.98 17.12
C LEU A 224 -0.68 4.58 18.19
N LYS A 225 -1.86 5.09 17.80
CA LYS A 225 -2.89 5.56 18.75
C LYS A 225 -3.39 4.42 19.63
N ARG A 226 -3.62 3.22 19.06
CA ARG A 226 -4.01 2.04 19.84
C ARG A 226 -2.92 1.59 20.81
N LYS A 227 -1.64 1.68 20.42
CA LYS A 227 -0.51 1.44 21.32
C LYS A 227 -0.54 2.36 22.52
N LYS A 228 -0.76 3.67 22.30
CA LYS A 228 -0.87 4.65 23.39
C LYS A 228 -2.02 4.29 24.35
N LEU A 229 -3.20 3.96 23.80
CA LEU A 229 -4.36 3.54 24.59
C LEU A 229 -4.14 2.21 25.35
N HIS A 230 -3.35 1.29 24.80
CA HIS A 230 -2.97 0.06 25.49
C HIS A 230 -2.10 0.38 26.71
N GLN A 231 -1.08 1.23 26.52
CA GLN A 231 -0.19 1.67 27.60
C GLN A 231 -0.90 2.46 28.69
N GLU A 232 -1.93 3.24 28.35
CA GLU A 232 -2.75 4.00 29.32
C GLU A 232 -3.70 3.10 30.14
N LYS A 233 -3.97 1.87 29.70
CA LYS A 233 -4.92 0.93 30.34
C LYS A 233 -4.25 -0.21 31.12
N MET A 234 -2.93 -0.35 30.99
CA MET A 234 -2.09 -1.32 31.71
C MET A 234 -1.43 -0.63 32.90
#